data_AF-A0A655X7I9-F1
#
_entry.id   AF-A0A655X7I9-F1
#
_cell.length_a   1.000
_cell.length_b   1.000
_cell.length_c   1.000
_cell.angle_alpha   90.00
_cell.angle_beta   90.00
_cell.angle_gamma   90.00
#
_symmetry.space_group_name_H-M   'P 1'
#
loop_
_entity.id
_entity.type
_entity.pdbx_description
1 polymer ?
#
loop_
_entity_poly.entity_id
_entity_poly.type
_entity_poly.pdbx_seq_one_letter_code
_entity_poly.pdbx_strand_id
1 'polypeptide(L)'
;MYIELDASHKAIPKVGFVRPRHSNLIKRSELATYQESKALIMALEEKVKEYQKLLEEQVLLMLEEKEQLLNSVIEEEYQKLANAWKEQQIEWFKVAENELARHLKEQEEAILDVKRELKHQIASEVQARLTKLTQSEKLISHLVEVLHSEMDDVCKALQVETEQHEDGVTLSIENEDRIISIDSKTIIEELKRGLESI
;
A
#
# COMPACT_ATOMS: atom_id res chain seq x y z
N MET A 1 31.95 -33.05 26.35
CA MET A 1 31.71 -34.24 27.20
C MET A 1 32.96 -35.11 27.06
N TYR A 2 33.77 -35.22 28.12
CA TYR A 2 34.97 -36.07 28.11
C TYR A 2 34.63 -37.38 28.79
N ILE A 3 34.99 -38.51 28.16
CA ILE A 3 34.90 -39.82 28.79
C ILE A 3 36.13 -39.94 29.70
N GLU A 4 35.93 -39.76 31.01
CA GLU A 4 36.97 -40.07 32.00
C GLU A 4 37.06 -41.58 32.19
N LEU A 5 38.14 -42.19 31.69
CA LEU A 5 38.47 -43.58 31.97
C LEU A 5 39.01 -43.71 33.39
N ASP A 6 38.42 -44.63 34.15
CA ASP A 6 38.77 -44.97 35.52
C ASP A 6 40.25 -45.37 35.64
N ALA A 7 40.93 -45.00 36.74
CA ALA A 7 42.39 -45.09 36.84
C ALA A 7 42.94 -46.53 36.74
N SER A 8 42.10 -47.51 37.07
CA SER A 8 42.35 -48.94 36.93
C SER A 8 42.45 -49.41 35.48
N HIS A 9 41.78 -48.73 34.53
CA HIS A 9 41.76 -49.05 33.10
C HIS A 9 42.87 -48.33 32.31
N LYS A 10 43.62 -47.41 32.94
CA LYS A 10 44.77 -46.72 32.34
C LYS A 10 46.08 -47.53 32.42
N ALA A 11 46.07 -48.70 33.04
CA ALA A 11 47.24 -49.56 33.13
C ALA A 11 47.52 -50.21 31.77
N ILE A 12 48.39 -49.56 30.97
CA ILE A 12 48.94 -50.15 29.75
C ILE A 12 49.73 -51.40 30.16
N PRO A 13 49.44 -52.59 29.60
CA PRO A 13 50.22 -53.79 29.84
C PRO A 13 51.68 -53.53 29.47
N LYS A 14 52.58 -53.55 30.47
CA LYS A 14 54.01 -53.40 30.21
C LYS A 14 54.57 -54.73 29.73
N VAL A 15 54.79 -54.86 28.43
CA VAL A 15 55.55 -55.96 27.84
C VAL A 15 57.04 -55.73 28.14
N GLY A 16 57.51 -56.26 29.27
CA GLY A 16 58.87 -56.00 29.74
C GLY A 16 59.92 -56.93 29.13
N PHE A 17 60.90 -56.38 28.41
CA PHE A 17 62.26 -56.93 28.39
C PHE A 17 63.10 -56.17 29.42
N VAL A 18 63.07 -56.60 30.68
CA VAL A 18 63.81 -55.94 31.77
C VAL A 18 65.01 -56.77 32.17
N ARG A 19 66.09 -56.80 31.37
CA ARG A 19 67.49 -57.01 31.83
C ARG A 19 68.51 -56.47 30.81
N PRO A 20 69.57 -55.75 31.22
CA PRO A 20 70.73 -55.50 30.36
C PRO A 20 71.43 -56.84 30.06
N ARG A 21 71.68 -57.13 28.78
CA ARG A 21 72.30 -58.40 28.35
C ARG A 21 73.79 -58.21 28.03
N HIS A 22 74.59 -59.22 28.38
CA HIS A 22 76.00 -59.34 28.01
C HIS A 22 76.26 -60.58 27.12
N SER A 23 75.22 -61.18 26.52
CA SER A 23 75.29 -62.41 25.73
C SER A 23 74.23 -62.42 24.61
N ASN A 24 74.58 -63.02 23.47
CA ASN A 24 73.73 -63.14 22.26
C ASN A 24 72.80 -64.37 22.29
N LEU A 25 72.78 -65.17 23.36
CA LEU A 25 71.92 -66.36 23.48
C LEU A 25 70.55 -66.00 24.08
N ILE A 26 69.47 -66.29 23.34
CA ILE A 26 68.08 -66.08 23.77
C ILE A 26 67.54 -67.38 24.37
N LYS A 27 66.92 -67.31 25.56
CA LYS A 27 66.30 -68.50 26.17
C LYS A 27 64.98 -68.82 25.47
N ARG A 28 64.68 -70.11 25.27
CA ARG A 28 63.43 -70.57 24.65
C ARG A 28 62.17 -70.04 25.35
N SER A 29 62.22 -69.88 26.67
CA SER A 29 61.13 -69.27 27.46
C SER A 29 60.90 -67.79 27.12
N GLU A 30 61.96 -67.03 26.83
CA GLU A 30 61.85 -65.62 26.45
C GLU A 30 61.27 -65.45 25.04
N LEU A 31 61.58 -66.40 24.14
CA LEU A 31 60.98 -66.46 22.81
C LEU A 31 59.47 -66.77 22.90
N ALA A 32 59.06 -67.68 23.80
CA ALA A 32 57.65 -67.96 24.05
C ALA A 32 56.90 -66.73 24.59
N THR A 33 57.46 -66.04 25.59
CA THR A 33 56.87 -64.80 26.11
C THR A 33 56.79 -63.70 25.07
N TYR A 34 57.76 -63.62 24.15
CA TYR A 34 57.72 -62.68 23.02
C TYR A 34 56.60 -63.02 22.04
N GLN A 35 56.42 -64.30 21.71
CA GLN A 35 55.37 -64.76 20.80
C GLN A 35 53.97 -64.53 21.40
N GLU A 36 53.78 -64.80 22.69
CA GLU A 36 52.55 -64.51 23.43
C GLU A 36 52.26 -63.00 23.46
N SER A 37 53.26 -62.19 23.76
CA SER A 37 53.12 -60.73 23.76
C SER A 37 52.79 -60.18 22.38
N LYS A 38 53.41 -60.74 21.32
CA LYS A 38 53.11 -60.37 19.94
C LYS A 38 51.67 -60.73 19.55
N ALA A 39 51.19 -61.91 19.95
CA ALA A 39 49.81 -62.32 19.70
C ALA A 39 48.80 -61.41 20.42
N LEU A 40 49.10 -61.02 21.67
CA LEU A 40 48.27 -60.06 22.42
C LEU A 40 48.24 -58.69 21.77
N ILE A 41 49.38 -58.19 21.28
CA ILE A 41 49.45 -56.91 20.55
C ILE A 41 48.59 -56.96 19.28
N MET A 42 48.69 -58.05 18.50
CA MET A 42 47.87 -58.21 17.29
C MET A 42 46.37 -58.25 17.60
N ALA A 43 45.96 -58.96 18.65
CA ALA A 43 44.55 -59.00 19.08
C ALA A 43 44.06 -57.61 19.55
N LEU A 44 44.91 -56.84 20.23
CA LEU A 44 44.60 -55.46 20.63
C LEU A 44 44.47 -54.53 19.41
N GLU A 45 45.34 -54.65 18.41
CA GLU A 45 45.26 -53.87 17.18
C GLU A 45 43.96 -54.15 16.40
N GLU A 46 43.52 -55.41 16.34
CA GLU A 46 42.23 -55.77 15.75
C GLU A 46 41.06 -55.14 16.51
N LYS A 47 41.06 -55.21 17.85
CA LYS A 47 40.02 -54.57 18.67
C LYS A 47 40.00 -53.05 18.54
N VAL A 48 41.16 -52.41 18.45
CA VAL A 48 41.26 -50.97 18.21
C VAL A 48 40.64 -50.60 16.85
N LYS A 49 40.89 -51.38 15.80
CA LYS A 49 40.27 -51.16 14.49
C LYS A 49 38.75 -51.34 14.52
N GLU A 50 38.25 -52.36 15.22
CA GLU A 50 36.81 -52.58 15.41
C GLU A 50 36.14 -51.39 16.12
N TYR A 51 36.72 -50.94 17.23
CA TYR A 51 36.17 -49.80 17.98
C TYR A 51 36.27 -48.49 17.20
N GLN A 52 37.35 -48.27 16.46
CA GLN A 52 37.49 -47.11 15.58
C GLN A 52 36.38 -47.11 14.52
N LYS A 53 36.12 -48.24 13.87
CA LYS A 53 35.07 -48.36 12.86
C LYS A 53 33.69 -48.07 13.46
N LEU A 54 33.38 -48.64 14.63
CA LEU A 54 32.10 -48.40 15.30
C LEU A 54 31.94 -46.93 15.69
N LEU A 55 33.01 -46.27 16.14
CA LEU A 55 33.00 -44.85 16.45
C LEU A 55 32.77 -44.00 15.19
N GLU A 56 33.43 -44.32 14.08
CA GLU A 56 33.26 -43.62 12.79
C GLU A 56 31.81 -43.73 12.29
N GLU A 57 31.21 -44.93 12.36
CA GLU A 57 29.81 -45.16 12.00
C GLU A 57 28.86 -44.35 12.91
N GLN A 58 29.12 -44.33 14.22
CA GLN A 58 28.30 -43.56 15.15
C GLN A 58 28.42 -42.05 14.94
N VAL A 59 29.62 -41.54 14.65
CA VAL A 59 29.84 -40.11 14.34
C VAL A 59 29.12 -39.73 13.06
N LEU A 60 29.15 -40.57 12.03
CA LEU A 60 28.40 -40.36 10.79
C LEU A 60 26.89 -40.21 11.04
N LEU A 61 26.30 -41.16 11.78
CA LEU A 61 24.88 -41.10 12.14
C LEU A 61 24.54 -39.84 12.93
N MET A 62 25.37 -39.46 13.90
CA MET A 62 25.16 -38.24 14.67
C MET A 62 25.24 -36.97 13.81
N LEU A 63 26.14 -36.95 12.81
CA LEU A 63 26.24 -35.83 11.88
C LEU A 63 24.98 -35.72 11.01
N GLU A 64 24.50 -36.83 10.46
CA GLU A 64 23.27 -36.86 9.66
C GLU A 64 22.05 -36.44 10.47
N GLU A 65 21.89 -36.94 11.70
CA GLU A 65 20.80 -36.54 12.60
C GLU A 65 20.84 -35.04 12.92
N LYS A 66 22.04 -34.49 13.16
CA LYS A 66 22.21 -33.07 13.47
C LYS A 66 21.97 -32.19 12.26
N GLU A 67 22.38 -32.63 11.08
CA GLU A 67 22.10 -31.93 9.83
C GLU A 67 20.60 -31.89 9.53
N GLN A 68 19.89 -33.02 9.68
CA GLN A 68 18.45 -33.09 9.51
C GLN A 68 17.71 -32.18 10.49
N LEU A 69 18.10 -32.21 11.77
CA LEU A 69 17.52 -31.34 12.80
C LEU A 69 17.78 -29.86 12.51
N LEU A 70 18.99 -29.51 12.06
CA LEU A 70 19.33 -28.14 11.71
C LEU A 70 18.46 -27.65 10.54
N ASN A 71 18.34 -28.48 9.50
CA ASN A 71 17.54 -28.15 8.32
C ASN A 71 16.06 -27.98 8.67
N SER A 72 15.50 -28.85 9.53
CA SER A 72 14.10 -28.71 9.96
C SER A 72 13.88 -27.42 10.76
N VAL A 73 14.79 -27.07 11.67
CA VAL A 73 14.70 -25.82 12.43
C VAL A 73 14.82 -24.59 11.53
N ILE A 74 15.73 -24.61 10.55
CA ILE A 74 15.86 -23.53 9.56
C ILE A 74 14.58 -23.38 8.75
N GLU A 75 13.98 -24.49 8.32
CA GLU A 75 12.73 -24.47 7.54
C GLU A 75 11.57 -23.92 8.37
N GLU A 76 11.44 -24.32 9.63
CA GLU A 76 10.42 -23.79 10.55
C GLU A 76 10.59 -22.28 10.78
N GLU A 77 11.81 -21.81 11.05
CA GLU A 77 12.08 -20.38 11.26
C GLU A 77 11.85 -19.58 9.98
N TYR A 78 12.20 -20.13 8.82
CA TYR A 78 11.92 -19.52 7.53
C TYR A 78 10.41 -19.39 7.28
N GLN A 79 9.63 -20.44 7.56
CA GLN A 79 8.18 -20.42 7.42
C GLN A 79 7.53 -19.41 8.37
N LYS A 80 7.98 -19.32 9.63
CA LYS A 80 7.51 -18.30 10.58
C LYS A 80 7.77 -16.90 10.06
N LEU A 81 8.99 -16.64 9.59
CA LEU A 81 9.37 -15.34 9.04
C LEU A 81 8.55 -14.99 7.79
N ALA A 82 8.35 -15.95 6.89
CA ALA A 82 7.55 -15.76 5.68
C ALA A 82 6.09 -15.43 6.01
N ASN A 83 5.51 -16.10 7.01
CA ASN A 83 4.15 -15.83 7.46
C ASN A 83 4.03 -14.44 8.11
N ALA A 84 4.97 -14.07 8.99
CA ALA A 84 5.01 -12.74 9.60
C ALA A 84 5.14 -11.64 8.55
N TRP A 85 6.01 -11.83 7.54
CA TRP A 85 6.14 -10.92 6.41
C TRP A 85 4.85 -10.76 5.61
N LYS A 86 4.14 -11.86 5.37
CA LYS A 86 2.85 -11.84 4.66
C LYS A 86 1.79 -11.09 5.46
N GLU A 87 1.72 -11.30 6.77
CA GLU A 87 0.80 -10.58 7.66
C GLU A 87 1.09 -9.08 7.66
N GLN A 88 2.36 -8.70 7.81
CA GLN A 88 2.80 -7.32 7.77
C GLN A 88 2.49 -6.65 6.43
N GLN A 89 2.70 -7.37 5.32
CA GLN A 89 2.34 -6.89 3.99
C GLN A 89 0.84 -6.62 3.86
N ILE A 90 -0.01 -7.52 4.36
CA ILE A 90 -1.47 -7.34 4.36
C ILE A 90 -1.86 -6.11 5.20
N GLU A 91 -1.25 -5.93 6.36
CA GLU A 91 -1.51 -4.77 7.22
C GLU A 91 -1.12 -3.46 6.53
N TRP A 92 0.06 -3.40 5.90
CA TRP A 92 0.50 -2.25 5.12
C TRP A 92 -0.45 -1.93 3.97
N PHE A 93 -0.94 -2.95 3.25
CA PHE A 93 -1.94 -2.73 2.20
C PHE A 93 -3.24 -2.16 2.75
N LYS A 94 -3.74 -2.67 3.88
CA LYS A 94 -4.95 -2.13 4.52
C LYS A 94 -4.79 -0.68 4.97
N VAL A 95 -3.63 -0.34 5.55
CA VAL A 95 -3.34 1.04 5.96
C VAL A 95 -3.28 1.95 4.74
N ALA A 96 -2.57 1.55 3.69
CA ALA A 96 -2.47 2.32 2.45
C ALA A 96 -3.83 2.51 1.77
N GLU A 97 -4.67 1.47 1.70
CA GLU A 97 -6.04 1.56 1.16
C GLU A 97 -6.90 2.54 1.96
N ASN A 98 -6.83 2.49 3.29
CA ASN A 98 -7.58 3.41 4.15
C ASN A 98 -7.11 4.87 3.98
N GLU A 99 -5.80 5.10 3.90
CA GLU A 99 -5.26 6.45 3.67
C GLU A 99 -5.63 6.98 2.28
N LEU A 100 -5.58 6.14 1.25
CA LEU A 100 -6.01 6.50 -0.11
C LEU A 100 -7.51 6.81 -0.14
N ALA A 101 -8.35 6.00 0.49
CA ALA A 101 -9.78 6.24 0.58
C ALA A 101 -10.10 7.56 1.30
N ARG A 102 -9.37 7.88 2.38
CA ARG A 102 -9.49 9.16 3.08
C ARG A 102 -9.13 10.33 2.16
N HIS A 103 -7.99 10.26 1.48
CA HIS A 103 -7.55 11.32 0.58
C HIS A 103 -8.48 11.49 -0.63
N LEU A 104 -9.02 10.41 -1.18
CA LEU A 104 -10.02 10.48 -2.26
C LEU A 104 -11.28 11.19 -1.78
N LYS A 105 -11.76 10.88 -0.57
CA LYS A 105 -12.92 11.55 0.01
C LYS A 105 -12.67 13.04 0.26
N GLU A 106 -11.50 13.40 0.78
CA GLU A 106 -11.09 14.80 0.95
C GLU A 106 -11.06 15.55 -0.39
N GLN A 107 -10.55 14.91 -1.45
CA GLN A 107 -10.55 15.50 -2.79
C GLN A 107 -11.96 15.64 -3.37
N GLU A 108 -12.83 14.65 -3.17
CA GLU A 108 -14.23 14.71 -3.60
C GLU A 108 -14.97 15.87 -2.92
N GLU A 109 -14.81 16.02 -1.60
CA GLU A 109 -15.38 17.12 -0.83
C GLU A 109 -14.86 18.48 -1.32
N ALA A 110 -13.54 18.61 -1.53
CA ALA A 110 -12.96 19.83 -2.07
C ALA A 110 -13.49 20.19 -3.48
N ILE A 111 -13.68 19.20 -4.35
CA ILE A 111 -14.26 19.41 -5.69
C ILE A 111 -15.72 19.86 -5.58
N LEU A 112 -16.50 19.25 -4.68
CA LEU A 112 -17.88 19.66 -4.44
C LEU A 112 -17.97 21.10 -3.92
N ASP A 113 -17.06 21.50 -3.04
CA ASP A 113 -17.00 22.86 -2.53
C ASP A 113 -16.63 23.86 -3.63
N VAL A 114 -15.62 23.55 -4.45
CA VAL A 114 -15.26 24.38 -5.63
C VAL A 114 -16.42 24.48 -6.61
N LYS A 115 -17.15 23.38 -6.84
CA LYS A 115 -18.35 23.38 -7.70
C LYS A 115 -19.44 24.31 -7.15
N ARG A 116 -19.69 24.29 -5.84
CA ARG A 116 -20.68 25.18 -5.20
C ARG A 116 -20.24 26.64 -5.30
N GLU A 117 -18.97 26.92 -5.03
CA GLU A 117 -18.39 28.26 -5.14
C GLU A 117 -18.50 28.80 -6.57
N LEU A 118 -18.15 27.99 -7.58
CA LEU A 118 -18.32 28.36 -8.98
C LEU A 118 -19.77 28.63 -9.35
N LYS A 119 -20.71 27.78 -8.89
CA LYS A 119 -22.15 28.02 -9.09
C LYS A 119 -22.57 29.36 -8.49
N HIS A 120 -22.11 29.67 -7.28
CA HIS A 120 -22.43 30.92 -6.61
C HIS A 120 -21.84 32.13 -7.33
N GLN A 121 -20.57 32.06 -7.75
CA GLN A 121 -19.90 33.12 -8.51
C GLN A 121 -20.59 33.37 -9.85
N ILE A 122 -20.95 32.31 -10.59
CA ILE A 122 -21.69 32.42 -11.85
C ILE A 122 -23.05 33.05 -11.60
N ALA A 123 -23.81 32.58 -10.61
CA ALA A 123 -25.12 33.14 -10.27
C ALA A 123 -25.02 34.63 -9.93
N SER A 124 -24.05 35.02 -9.10
CA SER A 124 -23.80 36.41 -8.74
C SER A 124 -23.44 37.28 -9.95
N GLU A 125 -22.55 36.80 -10.83
CA GLU A 125 -22.13 37.54 -12.02
C GLU A 125 -23.28 37.67 -13.04
N VAL A 126 -24.08 36.62 -13.22
CA VAL A 126 -25.28 36.65 -14.06
C VAL A 126 -26.31 37.62 -13.49
N GLN A 127 -26.54 37.59 -12.17
CA GLN A 127 -27.45 38.51 -11.50
C GLN A 127 -26.98 39.97 -11.66
N ALA A 128 -25.69 40.25 -11.48
CA ALA A 128 -25.11 41.57 -11.69
C ALA A 128 -25.23 42.06 -13.14
N ARG A 129 -25.15 41.15 -14.13
CA ARG A 129 -25.38 41.48 -15.54
C ARG A 129 -26.85 41.71 -15.84
N LEU A 130 -27.76 40.90 -15.29
CA LEU A 130 -29.20 41.09 -15.44
C LEU A 130 -29.67 42.42 -14.86
N THR A 131 -29.15 42.84 -13.70
CA THR A 131 -29.44 44.16 -13.13
C THR A 131 -28.92 45.32 -13.97
N LYS A 132 -27.84 45.12 -14.75
CA LYS A 132 -27.37 46.12 -15.72
C LYS A 132 -28.22 46.13 -16.99
N LEU A 133 -28.88 45.01 -17.30
CA LEU A 133 -29.71 44.87 -18.50
C LEU A 133 -31.05 45.61 -18.37
N THR A 134 -31.58 45.75 -17.15
CA THR A 134 -32.86 46.42 -16.84
C THR A 134 -32.92 47.87 -17.32
N GLN A 135 -31.77 48.54 -17.44
CA GLN A 135 -31.65 49.92 -17.91
C GLN A 135 -30.84 50.02 -19.22
N SER A 136 -30.62 48.89 -19.91
CA SER A 136 -29.85 48.88 -21.15
C SER A 136 -30.63 49.54 -22.29
N GLU A 137 -30.10 50.63 -22.83
CA GLU A 137 -30.67 51.32 -24.00
C GLU A 137 -30.89 50.39 -25.19
N LYS A 138 -30.04 49.37 -25.37
CA LYS A 138 -30.20 48.38 -26.45
C LYS A 138 -31.39 47.43 -26.24
N LEU A 139 -31.67 47.06 -24.99
CA LEU A 139 -32.85 46.26 -24.67
C LEU A 139 -34.10 47.11 -24.89
N ILE A 140 -34.07 48.33 -24.37
CA ILE A 140 -35.16 49.31 -24.50
C ILE A 140 -35.46 49.57 -25.99
N SER A 141 -34.45 49.82 -26.82
CA SER A 141 -34.63 50.04 -28.25
C SER A 141 -35.24 48.82 -28.96
N HIS A 142 -34.83 47.62 -28.58
CA HIS A 142 -35.39 46.39 -29.16
C HIS A 142 -36.84 46.16 -28.72
N LEU A 143 -37.16 46.40 -27.44
CA LEU A 143 -38.53 46.31 -26.93
C LEU A 143 -39.46 47.34 -27.58
N VAL A 144 -38.97 48.55 -27.87
CA VAL A 144 -39.69 49.56 -28.67
C VAL A 144 -39.98 49.04 -30.08
N GLU A 145 -39.02 48.39 -30.75
CA GLU A 145 -39.26 47.76 -32.06
C GLU A 145 -40.29 46.64 -31.99
N VAL A 146 -40.24 45.80 -30.94
CA VAL A 146 -41.22 44.73 -30.71
C VAL A 146 -42.62 45.31 -30.50
N LEU A 147 -42.76 46.39 -29.72
CA LEU A 147 -44.04 47.08 -29.51
C LEU A 147 -44.64 47.59 -30.83
N HIS A 148 -43.83 48.21 -31.69
CA HIS A 148 -44.28 48.64 -33.01
C HIS A 148 -44.67 47.44 -33.90
N SER A 149 -43.95 46.33 -33.84
CA SER A 149 -44.30 45.13 -34.61
C SER A 149 -45.60 44.47 -34.13
N GLU A 150 -45.85 44.42 -32.82
CA GLU A 150 -47.07 43.85 -32.23
C GLU A 150 -48.30 44.74 -32.47
N MET A 151 -48.10 46.04 -32.67
CA MET A 151 -49.17 46.98 -33.07
C MET A 151 -49.38 47.06 -34.59
N ASP A 152 -48.66 46.26 -35.40
CA ASP A 152 -48.60 46.37 -36.86
C ASP A 152 -48.25 47.80 -37.35
N ASP A 153 -47.53 48.59 -36.52
CA ASP A 153 -47.13 49.96 -36.80
C ASP A 153 -45.82 49.99 -37.61
N VAL A 154 -45.91 49.53 -38.86
CA VAL A 154 -44.79 49.46 -39.82
C VAL A 154 -44.15 50.83 -40.08
N CYS A 155 -44.93 51.90 -39.93
CA CYS A 155 -44.48 53.28 -40.17
C CYS A 155 -43.88 53.96 -38.92
N LYS A 156 -43.92 53.32 -37.74
CA LYS A 156 -43.52 53.89 -36.44
C LYS A 156 -44.20 55.24 -36.17
N ALA A 157 -45.49 55.33 -36.49
CA ALA A 157 -46.27 56.55 -36.36
C ALA A 157 -46.82 56.75 -34.94
N LEU A 158 -46.97 55.68 -34.16
CA LEU A 158 -47.42 55.73 -32.77
C LEU A 158 -46.27 56.16 -31.85
N GLN A 159 -46.56 56.96 -30.82
CA GLN A 159 -45.56 57.30 -29.81
C GLN A 159 -45.48 56.19 -28.76
N VAL A 160 -44.27 55.73 -28.47
CA VAL A 160 -43.99 54.87 -27.31
C VAL A 160 -43.63 55.76 -26.14
N GLU A 161 -44.48 55.75 -25.12
CA GLU A 161 -44.20 56.41 -23.85
C GLU A 161 -43.20 55.57 -23.05
N THR A 162 -42.21 56.24 -22.47
CA THR A 162 -41.11 55.64 -21.72
C THR A 162 -41.13 56.20 -20.30
N GLU A 163 -41.57 55.38 -19.35
CA GLU A 163 -41.49 55.73 -17.93
C GLU A 163 -40.27 55.06 -17.32
N GLN A 164 -39.30 55.87 -16.89
CA GLN A 164 -38.14 55.40 -16.16
C GLN A 164 -38.46 55.33 -14.66
N HIS A 165 -38.28 54.15 -14.07
CA HIS A 165 -38.32 53.91 -12.64
C HIS A 165 -36.91 53.56 -12.13
N GLU A 166 -36.68 53.67 -10.81
CA GLU A 166 -35.37 53.33 -10.22
C GLU A 166 -34.95 51.87 -10.52
N ASP A 167 -35.92 50.96 -10.64
CA ASP A 167 -35.69 49.52 -10.84
C ASP A 167 -35.84 49.03 -12.29
N GLY A 168 -36.25 49.88 -13.24
CA GLY A 168 -36.53 49.44 -14.61
C GLY A 168 -37.25 50.49 -15.45
N VAL A 169 -37.54 50.15 -16.70
CA VAL A 169 -38.27 51.00 -17.65
C VAL A 169 -39.57 50.31 -18.06
N THR A 170 -40.66 51.06 -17.96
CA THR A 170 -41.98 50.69 -18.49
C THR A 170 -42.16 51.36 -19.85
N LEU A 171 -42.52 50.57 -20.85
CA LEU A 171 -42.77 51.02 -22.22
C LEU A 171 -44.24 50.82 -22.54
N SER A 172 -44.96 51.87 -22.90
CA SER A 172 -46.37 51.82 -23.28
C SER A 172 -46.57 52.37 -24.69
N ILE A 173 -47.37 51.67 -25.49
CA ILE A 173 -47.83 52.13 -26.79
C ILE A 173 -49.36 52.02 -26.82
N GLU A 174 -50.02 53.10 -27.25
CA GLU A 174 -51.47 53.22 -27.25
C GLU A 174 -51.98 53.56 -28.65
N ASN A 175 -53.06 52.87 -29.05
CA ASN A 175 -53.86 53.14 -30.24
C ASN A 175 -55.35 53.17 -29.82
N GLU A 176 -56.24 53.73 -30.65
CA GLU A 176 -57.65 54.00 -30.32
C GLU A 176 -58.43 52.78 -29.77
N ASP A 177 -57.98 51.56 -30.08
CA ASP A 177 -58.61 50.30 -29.63
C ASP A 177 -57.75 49.46 -28.66
N ARG A 178 -56.46 49.75 -28.45
CA ARG A 178 -55.53 48.86 -27.72
C ARG A 178 -54.38 49.61 -27.04
N ILE A 179 -54.06 49.20 -25.81
CA ILE A 179 -52.86 49.60 -25.06
C ILE A 179 -52.00 48.37 -24.82
N ILE A 180 -50.73 48.43 -25.21
CA ILE A 180 -49.73 47.40 -24.89
C ILE A 180 -48.66 48.03 -24.00
N SER A 181 -48.40 47.39 -22.85
CA SER A 181 -47.32 47.80 -21.95
C SER A 181 -46.34 46.66 -21.73
N ILE A 182 -45.05 46.98 -21.77
CA ILE A 182 -43.96 46.07 -21.45
C ILE A 182 -43.15 46.69 -20.33
N ASP A 183 -43.01 45.96 -19.23
CA ASP A 183 -42.11 46.31 -18.14
C ASP A 183 -40.85 45.45 -18.19
N SER A 184 -39.70 46.11 -18.31
CA SER A 184 -38.39 45.45 -18.34
C SER A 184 -38.02 44.79 -17.01
N LYS A 185 -38.59 45.23 -15.88
CA LYS A 185 -38.39 44.63 -14.55
C LYS A 185 -39.02 43.24 -14.48
N THR A 186 -40.28 43.10 -14.92
CA THR A 186 -40.98 41.80 -14.93
C THR A 186 -40.28 40.76 -15.81
N ILE A 187 -39.75 41.15 -16.98
CA ILE A 187 -38.97 40.26 -17.87
C ILE A 187 -37.70 39.76 -17.16
N ILE A 188 -37.00 40.65 -16.47
CA ILE A 188 -35.75 40.31 -15.77
C ILE A 188 -36.02 39.53 -14.48
N GLU A 189 -37.14 39.77 -13.79
CA GLU A 189 -37.57 38.96 -12.66
C GLU A 189 -37.93 37.52 -13.06
N GLU A 190 -38.62 37.32 -14.19
CA GLU A 190 -38.86 35.99 -14.76
C GLU A 190 -37.54 35.27 -15.13
N LEU A 191 -36.59 35.99 -15.75
CA LEU A 191 -35.27 35.44 -16.05
C LEU A 191 -34.47 35.08 -14.79
N LYS A 192 -34.50 35.93 -13.75
CA LYS A 192 -33.90 35.64 -12.44
C LYS A 192 -34.50 34.38 -11.82
N ARG A 193 -35.82 34.24 -11.87
CA ARG A 193 -36.55 33.07 -11.34
C ARG A 193 -36.18 31.78 -12.07
N GLY A 194 -35.97 31.85 -13.39
CA GLY A 194 -35.48 30.74 -14.19
C GLY A 194 -34.07 30.28 -13.77
N LEU A 195 -33.18 31.24 -13.48
CA LEU A 195 -31.80 30.97 -13.03
C LEU A 195 -31.70 30.42 -11.61
N GLU A 196 -32.60 30.81 -10.70
CA GLU A 196 -32.65 30.27 -9.33
C GLU A 196 -33.09 28.79 -9.29
N SER A 197 -33.69 28.28 -10.36
CA SER A 197 -34.13 26.89 -10.46
C SER A 197 -33.04 25.87 -10.86
N ILE A 198 -31.79 26.32 -11.11
CA ILE A 198 -30.66 25.55 -11.70
C ILE A 198 -29.49 25.39 -10.70
#